data_AF-A0A953DVX3-F1
#
_entry.id   AF-A0A953DVX3-F1
#
_cell.length_a   1.000
_cell.length_b   1.000
_cell.length_c   1.000
_cell.angle_alpha   90.00
_cell.angle_beta   90.00
_cell.angle_gamma   90.00
#
_symmetry.space_group_name_H-M   'P 1'
#
loop_
_entity.id
_entity.type
_entity.pdbx_description
1 polymer ?
#
loop_
_entity_poly.entity_id
_entity_poly.type
_entity_poly.pdbx_seq_one_letter_code
_entity_poly.pdbx_strand_id
1 'polypeptide(L)'
;MSEAAASEVIAERTLMLDGRPRVTIRIYRPVSEGGKAWCAYEIAGIAGPRGSGRAPGVDTCEALLTALQLCAVLVELSEEARWGRLSWLGLNDEFGLRYSDDPARLRPVPWRSVWSAQDREHVRTGADLGFPRDLETLREWSAMSDEELRGLFGPAAEAILGRLLAGLVEPGALAPVTRDTFPAAVRLLDAVCAEGTHRLNEAMARARDHADAGRLEEARAVMERFIAGSPTRDHRWQAEQYLAGAGARGAGGA
;
A
#
# COMPACT_ATOMS: atom_id res chain seq x y z
N MET A 1 0.44 -29.08 20.01
CA MET A 1 -0.39 -28.67 18.87
C MET A 1 -1.82 -28.70 19.35
N SER A 2 -2.33 -27.55 19.80
CA SER A 2 -3.72 -27.42 20.24
C SER A 2 -4.61 -27.60 19.01
N GLU A 3 -5.52 -28.54 19.12
CA GLU A 3 -6.55 -28.90 18.16
C GLU A 3 -7.23 -27.61 17.69
N ALA A 4 -7.02 -27.25 16.43
CA ALA A 4 -7.82 -26.24 15.77
C ALA A 4 -9.25 -26.78 15.77
N ALA A 5 -10.02 -26.42 16.80
CA ALA A 5 -11.47 -26.56 16.76
C ALA A 5 -11.88 -26.07 15.38
N ALA A 6 -12.45 -26.98 14.57
CA ALA A 6 -12.71 -26.77 13.16
C ALA A 6 -13.54 -25.51 13.02
N SER A 7 -12.85 -24.38 12.78
CA SER A 7 -13.52 -23.10 12.68
C SER A 7 -14.37 -23.17 11.43
N GLU A 8 -15.60 -22.71 11.53
CA GLU A 8 -16.53 -22.68 10.41
C GLU A 8 -15.97 -21.75 9.34
N VAL A 9 -15.94 -22.20 8.08
CA VAL A 9 -15.59 -21.35 6.95
C VAL A 9 -16.75 -20.38 6.72
N ILE A 10 -16.50 -19.08 6.89
CA ILE A 10 -17.51 -18.03 6.71
C ILE A 10 -17.45 -17.37 5.34
N ALA A 11 -16.32 -17.51 4.64
CA ALA A 11 -16.17 -17.08 3.26
C ALA A 11 -15.17 -17.97 2.52
N GLU A 12 -15.48 -18.29 1.27
CA GLU A 12 -14.59 -19.01 0.36
C GLU A 12 -14.57 -18.29 -0.98
N ARG A 13 -13.40 -18.26 -1.62
CA ARG A 13 -13.22 -17.74 -2.98
C ARG A 13 -12.32 -18.67 -3.77
N THR A 14 -12.66 -18.88 -5.03
CA THR A 14 -11.81 -19.63 -5.98
C THR A 14 -11.31 -18.69 -7.07
N LEU A 15 -10.00 -18.64 -7.27
CA LEU A 15 -9.34 -17.96 -8.38
C LEU A 15 -8.95 -18.99 -9.46
N MET A 16 -8.85 -18.48 -10.68
CA MET A 16 -8.44 -19.23 -11.85
C MET A 16 -6.92 -19.14 -12.00
N LEU A 17 -6.25 -20.27 -12.19
CA LEU A 17 -4.85 -20.36 -12.57
C LEU A 17 -4.79 -20.94 -13.98
N ASP A 18 -4.23 -20.19 -14.93
CA ASP A 18 -4.17 -20.55 -16.35
C ASP A 18 -5.57 -20.94 -16.90
N GLY A 19 -6.61 -20.20 -16.50
CA GLY A 19 -8.00 -20.44 -16.92
C GLY A 19 -8.68 -21.65 -16.27
N ARG A 20 -8.11 -22.23 -15.20
CA ARG A 20 -8.71 -23.34 -14.45
C ARG A 20 -8.88 -23.00 -12.97
N PRO A 21 -9.98 -23.37 -12.31
CA PRO A 21 -10.18 -23.11 -10.88
C PRO A 21 -9.18 -23.94 -10.07
N ARG A 22 -8.15 -23.30 -9.51
CA ARG A 22 -7.07 -24.02 -8.79
C ARG A 22 -6.65 -23.38 -7.50
N VAL A 23 -6.87 -22.08 -7.33
CA VAL A 23 -6.50 -21.38 -6.09
C VAL A 23 -7.75 -21.16 -5.25
N THR A 24 -7.75 -21.64 -4.01
CA THR A 24 -8.89 -21.47 -3.10
C THR A 24 -8.46 -20.69 -1.87
N ILE A 25 -9.18 -19.64 -1.54
CA ILE A 25 -8.99 -18.80 -0.36
C ILE A 25 -10.16 -19.05 0.57
N ARG A 26 -9.89 -19.45 1.81
CA ARG A 26 -10.88 -19.64 2.87
C ARG A 26 -10.60 -18.70 4.02
N ILE A 27 -11.66 -18.08 4.52
CA ILE A 27 -11.67 -17.29 5.73
C ILE A 27 -12.54 -17.98 6.76
N TYR A 28 -11.97 -18.19 7.93
CA TYR A 28 -12.62 -18.89 9.02
C TYR A 28 -13.26 -17.91 10.01
N ARG A 29 -14.31 -18.36 10.71
CA ARG A 29 -14.99 -17.57 11.73
C ARG A 29 -13.98 -17.01 12.74
N PRO A 30 -13.92 -15.67 12.95
CA PRO A 30 -13.07 -15.08 13.96
C PRO A 30 -13.45 -15.56 15.36
N VAL A 31 -12.46 -15.74 16.23
CA VAL A 31 -12.62 -16.19 17.62
C VAL A 31 -11.91 -15.24 18.58
N SER A 32 -12.50 -15.02 19.75
CA SER A 32 -11.86 -14.29 20.85
C SER A 32 -11.21 -15.27 21.82
N GLU A 33 -9.91 -15.15 22.02
CA GLU A 33 -9.10 -16.04 22.86
C GLU A 33 -8.13 -15.20 23.69
N GLY A 34 -8.21 -15.30 25.03
CA GLY A 34 -7.29 -14.59 25.93
C GLY A 34 -7.34 -13.06 25.83
N GLY A 35 -8.52 -12.48 25.56
CA GLY A 35 -8.69 -11.04 25.41
C GLY A 35 -8.18 -10.46 24.10
N LYS A 36 -7.83 -11.30 23.12
CA LYS A 36 -7.49 -10.90 21.75
C LYS A 36 -8.39 -11.62 20.76
N ALA A 37 -8.64 -11.02 19.60
CA ALA A 37 -9.35 -11.67 18.53
C ALA A 37 -8.39 -12.22 17.48
N TRP A 38 -8.79 -13.34 16.86
CA TRP A 38 -8.04 -14.02 15.83
C TRP A 38 -8.96 -14.47 14.71
N CYS A 39 -8.54 -14.33 13.46
CA CYS A 39 -9.21 -14.89 12.30
C CYS A 39 -8.23 -15.78 11.54
N ALA A 40 -8.56 -17.06 11.39
CA ALA A 40 -7.73 -17.97 10.59
C ALA A 40 -8.05 -17.81 9.11
N TYR A 41 -7.08 -18.14 8.25
CA TYR A 41 -7.25 -18.19 6.80
C TYR A 41 -6.44 -19.34 6.18
N GLU A 42 -6.85 -19.75 4.98
CA GLU A 42 -6.15 -20.74 4.13
C GLU A 42 -6.17 -20.28 2.67
N ILE A 43 -5.07 -20.49 1.96
CA ILE A 43 -4.84 -20.24 0.54
C ILE A 43 -4.22 -21.50 -0.03
N ALA A 44 -5.02 -22.29 -0.72
CA ALA A 44 -4.58 -23.51 -1.40
C ALA A 44 -4.31 -23.21 -2.88
N GLY A 45 -3.33 -23.90 -3.49
CA GLY A 45 -3.14 -23.92 -4.94
C GLY A 45 -2.16 -22.91 -5.54
N ILE A 46 -1.42 -22.16 -4.71
CA ILE A 46 -0.30 -21.28 -5.13
C ILE A 46 1.05 -21.84 -4.69
N ALA A 47 2.12 -21.51 -5.42
CA ALA A 47 3.50 -21.80 -5.05
C ALA A 47 4.03 -20.76 -4.05
N GLY A 48 4.61 -21.20 -2.94
CA GLY A 48 5.23 -20.31 -1.95
C GLY A 48 5.11 -20.76 -0.49
N PRO A 49 5.63 -19.95 0.46
CA PRO A 49 5.54 -20.24 1.88
C PRO A 49 4.08 -20.22 2.38
N ARG A 50 3.79 -21.17 3.29
CA ARG A 50 2.48 -21.52 3.89
C ARG A 50 1.30 -20.61 3.54
N GLY A 51 0.36 -21.16 2.78
CA GLY A 51 -0.92 -20.53 2.48
C GLY A 51 -1.90 -20.44 3.65
N SER A 52 -1.57 -20.89 4.86
CA SER A 52 -2.48 -20.81 6.02
C SER A 52 -1.87 -20.07 7.20
N GLY A 53 -2.70 -19.35 7.95
CA GLY A 53 -2.28 -18.53 9.07
C GLY A 53 -3.42 -18.05 9.97
N ARG A 54 -3.06 -17.24 10.97
CA ARG A 54 -4.00 -16.52 11.87
C ARG A 54 -3.65 -15.04 11.86
N ALA A 55 -4.64 -14.20 11.62
CA ALA A 55 -4.54 -12.76 11.69
C ALA A 55 -5.03 -12.26 13.07
N PRO A 56 -4.26 -11.42 13.79
CA PRO A 56 -4.70 -10.83 15.05
C PRO A 56 -5.63 -9.62 14.83
N GLY A 57 -6.41 -9.26 15.85
CA GLY A 57 -7.14 -8.00 15.95
C GLY A 57 -7.52 -7.68 17.40
N VAL A 58 -7.87 -6.42 17.69
CA VAL A 58 -8.42 -5.98 18.97
C VAL A 58 -9.82 -6.58 19.18
N ASP A 59 -10.59 -6.69 18.09
CA ASP A 59 -11.88 -7.37 18.06
C ASP A 59 -12.01 -8.30 16.83
N THR A 60 -13.11 -9.07 16.79
CA THR A 60 -13.36 -10.05 15.73
C THR A 60 -13.51 -9.44 14.34
N CYS A 61 -13.97 -8.18 14.25
CA CYS A 61 -14.09 -7.47 12.99
C CYS A 61 -12.71 -7.06 12.47
N GLU A 62 -11.86 -6.49 13.33
CA GLU A 62 -10.49 -6.15 12.95
C GLU A 62 -9.70 -7.38 12.55
N ALA A 63 -9.77 -8.48 13.32
CA ALA A 63 -9.08 -9.71 12.97
C ALA A 63 -9.51 -10.25 11.60
N LEU A 64 -10.80 -10.15 11.27
CA LEU A 64 -11.34 -10.52 9.95
C LEU A 64 -10.78 -9.63 8.83
N LEU A 65 -10.77 -8.31 9.03
CA LEU A 65 -10.21 -7.36 8.06
C LEU A 65 -8.72 -7.62 7.83
N THR A 66 -7.95 -7.85 8.90
CA THR A 66 -6.53 -8.19 8.80
C THR A 66 -6.33 -9.52 8.06
N ALA A 67 -7.17 -10.54 8.29
CA ALA A 67 -7.10 -11.80 7.53
C ALA A 67 -7.35 -11.58 6.03
N LEU A 68 -8.36 -10.79 5.66
CA LEU A 68 -8.64 -10.46 4.25
C LEU A 68 -7.47 -9.71 3.59
N GLN A 69 -6.90 -8.72 4.28
CA GLN A 69 -5.74 -7.96 3.80
C GLN A 69 -4.50 -8.85 3.62
N LEU A 70 -4.22 -9.73 4.60
CA LEU A 70 -3.12 -10.68 4.49
C LEU A 70 -3.31 -11.64 3.32
N CYS A 71 -4.52 -12.17 3.11
CA CYS A 71 -4.81 -13.00 1.95
C CYS A 71 -4.58 -12.27 0.63
N ALA A 72 -5.00 -11.00 0.52
CA ALA A 72 -4.75 -10.18 -0.67
C ALA A 72 -3.25 -10.06 -0.97
N VAL A 73 -2.46 -9.68 0.05
CA VAL A 73 -1.00 -9.53 -0.08
C VAL A 73 -0.33 -10.86 -0.45
N LEU A 74 -0.71 -11.96 0.20
CA LEU A 74 -0.12 -13.28 -0.07
C LEU A 74 -0.44 -13.76 -1.49
N VAL A 75 -1.66 -13.52 -1.98
CA VAL A 75 -2.03 -13.84 -3.36
C VAL A 75 -1.24 -12.98 -4.35
N GLU A 76 -1.15 -11.66 -4.12
CA GLU A 76 -0.41 -10.74 -5.01
C GLU A 76 1.10 -11.03 -5.04
N LEU A 77 1.67 -11.49 -3.92
CA LEU A 77 3.08 -11.85 -3.84
C LEU A 77 3.39 -13.24 -4.40
N SER A 78 2.37 -14.06 -4.70
CA SER A 78 2.57 -15.39 -5.30
C SER A 78 3.25 -15.31 -6.67
N GLU A 79 3.97 -16.36 -7.05
CA GLU A 79 4.58 -16.42 -8.39
C GLU A 79 3.50 -16.34 -9.47
N GLU A 80 2.37 -17.03 -9.27
CA GLU A 80 1.28 -17.06 -10.23
C GLU A 80 0.68 -15.67 -10.48
N ALA A 81 0.52 -14.83 -9.44
CA ALA A 81 0.10 -13.44 -9.62
C ALA A 81 1.16 -12.62 -10.36
N ARG A 82 2.44 -12.72 -9.96
CA ARG A 82 3.54 -11.96 -10.59
C ARG A 82 3.71 -12.26 -12.08
N TRP A 83 3.41 -13.50 -12.49
CA TRP A 83 3.46 -13.92 -13.88
C TRP A 83 2.12 -13.70 -14.63
N GLY A 84 1.13 -13.06 -14.03
CA GLY A 84 -0.17 -12.78 -14.64
C GLY A 84 -0.99 -14.05 -14.95
N ARG A 85 -0.74 -15.14 -14.22
CA ARG A 85 -1.38 -16.45 -14.41
C ARG A 85 -2.63 -16.63 -13.56
N LEU A 86 -2.78 -15.82 -12.50
CA LEU A 86 -4.00 -15.76 -11.72
C LEU A 86 -5.01 -14.81 -12.33
N SER A 87 -6.27 -15.23 -12.33
CA SER A 87 -7.39 -14.38 -12.68
C SER A 87 -8.61 -14.65 -11.81
N TRP A 88 -9.44 -13.63 -11.64
CA TRP A 88 -10.74 -13.74 -10.99
C TRP A 88 -11.80 -13.17 -11.90
N LEU A 89 -12.77 -14.00 -12.29
CA LEU A 89 -13.79 -13.64 -13.29
C LEU A 89 -13.18 -13.11 -14.62
N GLY A 90 -11.97 -13.55 -14.96
CA GLY A 90 -11.24 -13.11 -16.15
C GLY A 90 -10.39 -11.84 -15.97
N LEU A 91 -10.35 -11.24 -14.78
CA LEU A 91 -9.52 -10.08 -14.45
C LEU A 91 -8.22 -10.53 -13.76
N ASN A 92 -7.07 -10.01 -14.18
CA ASN A 92 -5.73 -10.47 -13.74
C ASN A 92 -5.08 -9.54 -12.70
N ASP A 93 -5.68 -8.38 -12.46
CA ASP A 93 -5.16 -7.25 -11.69
C ASP A 93 -6.01 -6.93 -10.45
N GLU A 94 -7.28 -7.36 -10.43
CA GLU A 94 -8.20 -7.14 -9.32
C GLU A 94 -8.83 -8.47 -8.84
N PHE A 95 -8.27 -9.05 -7.77
CA PHE A 95 -8.81 -10.29 -7.17
C PHE A 95 -10.01 -10.04 -6.24
N GLY A 96 -10.48 -8.79 -6.11
CA GLY A 96 -11.57 -8.36 -5.24
C GLY A 96 -11.30 -8.59 -3.74
N LEU A 97 -10.03 -8.76 -3.35
CA LEU A 97 -9.60 -8.97 -1.96
C LEU A 97 -9.14 -7.68 -1.30
N ARG A 98 -8.89 -6.63 -2.09
CA ARG A 98 -8.66 -5.28 -1.59
C ARG A 98 -10.00 -4.70 -1.16
N TYR A 99 -10.02 -4.03 -0.02
CA TYR A 99 -11.06 -3.03 0.23
C TYR A 99 -10.91 -2.00 -0.89
N SER A 100 -11.94 -1.86 -1.72
CA SER A 100 -11.95 -0.75 -2.67
C SER A 100 -11.99 0.54 -1.87
N ASP A 101 -11.01 1.41 -2.11
CA ASP A 101 -11.01 2.79 -1.60
C ASP A 101 -12.02 3.67 -2.37
N ASP A 102 -12.90 3.10 -3.20
CA ASP A 102 -14.02 3.82 -3.84
C ASP A 102 -15.19 3.97 -2.85
N PRO A 103 -15.37 5.16 -2.24
CA PRO A 103 -16.46 5.40 -1.29
C PRO A 103 -17.84 5.31 -1.95
N ALA A 104 -17.94 5.37 -3.28
CA ALA A 104 -19.22 5.32 -3.99
C ALA A 104 -19.85 3.91 -3.99
N ARG A 105 -19.06 2.86 -3.72
CA ARG A 105 -19.54 1.46 -3.72
C ARG A 105 -19.88 0.91 -2.34
N LEU A 106 -19.65 1.68 -1.26
CA LEU A 106 -19.93 1.28 0.12
C LEU A 106 -21.15 2.03 0.66
N ARG A 107 -22.24 1.31 1.00
CA ARG A 107 -23.28 1.91 1.86
C ARG A 107 -22.66 2.18 3.24
N PRO A 108 -22.79 3.39 3.82
CA PRO A 108 -22.01 3.77 4.98
C PRO A 108 -22.47 3.03 6.24
N VAL A 109 -21.55 2.26 6.83
CA VAL A 109 -21.55 1.93 8.26
C VAL A 109 -20.83 3.07 8.99
N PRO A 110 -21.29 3.59 10.14
CA PRO A 110 -20.75 4.81 10.71
C PRO A 110 -19.43 4.53 11.47
N TRP A 111 -18.31 4.46 10.75
CA TRP A 111 -16.97 4.19 11.28
C TRP A 111 -16.25 5.42 11.89
N ARG A 112 -16.93 6.59 11.95
CA ARG A 112 -16.35 7.86 12.44
C ARG A 112 -16.07 7.94 13.95
N SER A 113 -16.30 6.87 14.72
CA SER A 113 -16.20 6.89 16.19
C SER A 113 -14.86 6.41 16.76
N VAL A 114 -13.90 5.93 15.95
CA VAL A 114 -12.69 5.24 16.47
C VAL A 114 -11.39 6.05 16.35
N TRP A 115 -11.40 7.23 15.73
CA TRP A 115 -10.17 8.01 15.49
C TRP A 115 -9.96 9.13 16.51
N SER A 116 -8.71 9.38 16.91
CA SER A 116 -8.36 10.55 17.71
C SER A 116 -8.59 11.85 16.92
N ALA A 117 -8.71 12.99 17.59
CA ALA A 117 -8.86 14.28 16.91
C ALA A 117 -7.67 14.62 16.00
N GLN A 118 -6.48 14.10 16.34
CA GLN A 118 -5.24 14.33 15.61
C GLN A 118 -5.14 13.46 14.33
N ASP A 119 -5.65 12.23 14.38
CA ASP A 119 -5.81 11.36 13.20
C ASP A 119 -6.84 11.93 12.22
N ARG A 120 -7.92 12.53 12.76
CA ARG A 120 -8.94 13.20 11.93
C ARG A 120 -8.40 14.45 11.23
N GLU A 121 -7.53 15.22 11.87
CA GLU A 121 -6.90 16.41 11.27
C GLU A 121 -5.87 16.02 10.18
N HIS A 122 -5.11 14.94 10.39
CA HIS A 122 -4.10 14.44 9.44
C HIS A 122 -4.70 13.72 8.23
N VAL A 123 -5.73 12.88 8.42
CA VAL A 123 -6.45 12.26 7.30
C VAL A 123 -7.21 13.32 6.50
N ARG A 124 -7.75 14.35 7.16
CA ARG A 124 -8.39 15.49 6.49
C ARG A 124 -7.41 16.36 5.70
N THR A 125 -6.13 16.37 6.04
CA THR A 125 -5.09 17.10 5.30
C THR A 125 -4.31 16.24 4.30
N GLY A 126 -4.32 14.90 4.43
CA GLY A 126 -3.56 13.97 3.59
C GLY A 126 -4.39 13.05 2.68
N ALA A 127 -5.60 12.63 3.06
CA ALA A 127 -6.40 11.64 2.31
C ALA A 127 -7.44 12.26 1.37
N ASP A 128 -7.77 13.54 1.52
CA ASP A 128 -8.64 14.27 0.57
C ASP A 128 -7.90 14.72 -0.70
N LEU A 129 -6.63 14.31 -0.91
CA LEU A 129 -5.77 14.84 -1.96
C LEU A 129 -5.64 13.97 -3.22
N GLY A 130 -6.32 12.82 -3.34
CA GLY A 130 -6.24 12.00 -4.56
C GLY A 130 -4.82 11.54 -4.94
N PHE A 131 -3.86 11.62 -4.02
CA PHE A 131 -2.43 11.56 -4.32
C PHE A 131 -1.97 10.24 -4.97
N PRO A 132 -2.44 9.05 -4.55
CA PRO A 132 -2.10 7.80 -5.27
C PRO A 132 -2.59 7.79 -6.72
N ARG A 133 -3.79 8.33 -6.97
CA ARG A 133 -4.39 8.43 -8.31
C ARG A 133 -3.69 9.49 -9.15
N ASP A 134 -3.27 10.59 -8.54
CA ASP A 134 -2.49 11.63 -9.21
C ASP A 134 -1.11 11.11 -9.63
N LEU A 135 -0.46 10.24 -8.83
CA LEU A 135 0.80 9.58 -9.21
C LEU A 135 0.62 8.57 -10.35
N GLU A 136 -0.48 7.82 -10.36
CA GLU A 136 -0.82 6.93 -11.48
C GLU A 136 -1.06 7.74 -12.76
N THR A 137 -1.86 8.80 -12.66
CA THR A 137 -2.10 9.74 -13.76
C THR A 137 -0.80 10.36 -14.26
N LEU A 138 0.12 10.73 -13.36
CA LEU A 138 1.44 11.25 -13.72
C LEU A 138 2.26 10.23 -14.52
N ARG A 139 2.21 8.94 -14.16
CA ARG A 139 2.90 7.86 -14.89
C ARG A 139 2.28 7.59 -16.25
N GLU A 140 0.96 7.75 -16.38
CA GLU A 140 0.26 7.67 -17.66
C GLU A 140 0.58 8.86 -18.57
N TRP A 141 0.79 10.06 -18.01
CA TRP A 141 1.18 11.28 -18.73
C TRP A 141 2.67 11.35 -19.05
N SER A 142 3.51 10.80 -18.16
CA SER A 142 4.76 10.17 -18.58
C SER A 142 4.44 9.15 -19.70
N ALA A 143 5.28 8.42 -20.40
CA ALA A 143 4.83 7.65 -21.61
C ALA A 143 4.11 8.37 -22.80
N MET A 144 3.26 9.41 -22.64
CA MET A 144 2.61 10.15 -23.74
C MET A 144 3.59 11.05 -24.51
N SER A 145 3.29 11.32 -25.78
CA SER A 145 4.05 12.30 -26.56
C SER A 145 3.85 13.73 -26.05
N ASP A 146 4.80 14.62 -26.37
CA ASP A 146 4.68 16.04 -26.03
C ASP A 146 3.45 16.70 -26.64
N GLU A 147 3.02 16.27 -27.84
CA GLU A 147 1.83 16.81 -28.51
C GLU A 147 0.55 16.44 -27.75
N GLU A 148 0.41 15.16 -27.36
CA GLU A 148 -0.70 14.69 -26.53
C GLU A 148 -0.76 15.43 -25.19
N LEU A 149 0.39 15.59 -24.53
CA LEU A 149 0.48 16.32 -23.28
C LEU A 149 0.10 17.79 -23.42
N ARG A 150 0.55 18.47 -24.49
CA ARG A 150 0.09 19.84 -24.79
C ARG A 150 -1.42 19.88 -25.08
N GLY A 151 -2.00 18.81 -25.62
CA GLY A 151 -3.44 18.66 -25.82
C GLY A 151 -4.24 18.51 -24.52
N LEU A 152 -3.65 17.84 -23.51
CA LEU A 152 -4.24 17.61 -22.19
C LEU A 152 -4.16 18.83 -21.26
N PHE A 153 -3.29 19.79 -21.55
CA PHE A 153 -3.11 20.95 -20.70
C PHE A 153 -4.39 21.78 -20.54
N GLY A 154 -4.81 21.96 -19.30
CA GLY A 154 -5.98 22.75 -18.90
C GLY A 154 -6.18 22.72 -17.39
N PRO A 155 -7.27 23.31 -16.86
CA PRO A 155 -7.46 23.50 -15.42
C PRO A 155 -7.40 22.20 -14.59
N ALA A 156 -7.88 21.09 -15.14
CA ALA A 156 -7.81 19.79 -14.48
C ALA A 156 -6.37 19.28 -14.36
N ALA A 157 -5.58 19.42 -15.43
CA ALA A 157 -4.18 19.02 -15.44
C ALA A 157 -3.32 19.89 -14.53
N GLU A 158 -3.58 21.20 -14.53
CA GLU A 158 -2.97 22.15 -13.60
C GLU A 158 -3.29 21.80 -12.14
N ALA A 159 -4.52 21.41 -11.83
CA ALA A 159 -4.91 21.02 -10.47
C ALA A 159 -4.19 19.74 -10.00
N ILE A 160 -4.04 18.74 -10.87
CA ILE A 160 -3.30 17.50 -10.57
C ILE A 160 -1.82 17.82 -10.33
N LEU A 161 -1.18 18.55 -11.25
CA LEU A 161 0.21 18.97 -11.07
C LEU A 161 0.39 19.82 -9.82
N GLY A 162 -0.52 20.74 -9.54
CA GLY A 162 -0.46 21.58 -8.35
C GLY A 162 -0.46 20.77 -7.05
N ARG A 163 -1.30 19.72 -6.96
CA ARG A 163 -1.31 18.80 -5.80
C ARG A 163 -0.03 17.96 -5.71
N LEU A 164 0.44 17.43 -6.83
CA LEU A 164 1.70 16.68 -6.87
C LEU A 164 2.87 17.56 -6.45
N LEU A 165 2.97 18.77 -7.01
CA LEU A 165 4.01 19.75 -6.66
C LEU A 165 3.97 20.14 -5.19
N ALA A 166 2.79 20.38 -4.63
CA ALA A 166 2.66 20.68 -3.20
C ALA A 166 3.12 19.51 -2.29
N GLY A 167 3.05 18.27 -2.77
CA GLY A 167 3.56 17.09 -2.07
C GLY A 167 5.05 16.79 -2.31
N LEU A 168 5.60 17.27 -3.42
CA LEU A 168 6.94 16.91 -3.91
C LEU A 168 7.97 18.02 -3.70
N VAL A 169 7.56 19.30 -3.72
CA VAL A 169 8.48 20.44 -3.74
C VAL A 169 8.01 21.52 -2.76
N GLU A 170 8.97 22.21 -2.12
CA GLU A 170 8.65 23.33 -1.25
C GLU A 170 7.86 24.43 -2.00
N PRO A 171 6.89 25.09 -1.36
CA PRO A 171 6.08 26.13 -1.99
C PRO A 171 6.95 27.24 -2.62
N GLY A 172 6.71 27.55 -3.90
CA GLY A 172 7.37 28.65 -4.60
C GLY A 172 8.68 28.31 -5.33
N ALA A 173 9.14 27.06 -5.28
CA ALA A 173 10.38 26.65 -5.95
C ALA A 173 10.24 26.44 -7.48
N LEU A 174 9.02 26.46 -8.03
CA LEU A 174 8.78 26.20 -9.44
C LEU A 174 8.12 27.38 -10.15
N ALA A 175 8.61 27.62 -11.37
CA ALA A 175 7.97 28.53 -12.29
C ALA A 175 6.55 28.04 -12.63
N PRO A 176 5.60 28.95 -12.97
CA PRO A 176 4.27 28.56 -13.42
C PRO A 176 4.35 27.59 -14.61
N VAL A 177 3.62 26.48 -14.53
CA VAL A 177 3.53 25.52 -15.63
C VAL A 177 2.60 26.09 -16.69
N THR A 178 3.14 26.35 -17.88
CA THR A 178 2.39 26.72 -19.08
C THR A 178 2.16 25.50 -19.97
N ARG A 179 1.26 25.62 -20.95
CA ARG A 179 1.02 24.60 -21.98
C ARG A 179 2.30 24.07 -22.62
N ASP A 180 3.23 24.96 -22.96
CA ASP A 180 4.47 24.57 -23.65
C ASP A 180 5.47 23.87 -22.72
N THR A 181 5.45 24.23 -21.43
CA THR A 181 6.34 23.64 -20.41
C THR A 181 5.73 22.42 -19.71
N PHE A 182 4.44 22.15 -19.89
CA PHE A 182 3.72 21.06 -19.24
C PHE A 182 4.35 19.68 -19.49
N PRO A 183 4.73 19.29 -20.73
CA PRO A 183 5.41 18.02 -20.95
C PRO A 183 6.69 17.88 -20.13
N ALA A 184 7.53 18.92 -20.10
CA ALA A 184 8.77 18.91 -19.33
C ALA A 184 8.51 18.81 -17.82
N ALA A 185 7.48 19.49 -17.31
CA ALA A 185 7.09 19.42 -15.90
C ALA A 185 6.64 18.00 -15.49
N VAL A 186 5.81 17.35 -16.31
CA VAL A 186 5.38 15.95 -16.10
C VAL A 186 6.59 15.02 -16.03
N ARG A 187 7.52 15.14 -16.99
CA ARG A 187 8.72 14.30 -17.10
C ARG A 187 9.64 14.48 -15.90
N LEU A 188 9.85 15.72 -15.47
CA LEU A 188 10.63 16.04 -14.29
C LEU A 188 10.02 15.43 -13.03
N LEU A 189 8.70 15.53 -12.86
CA LEU A 189 8.02 15.01 -11.69
C LEU A 189 8.04 13.49 -11.63
N ASP A 190 7.82 12.83 -12.76
CA ASP A 190 7.93 11.38 -12.85
C ASP A 190 9.35 10.91 -12.49
N ALA A 191 10.38 11.58 -13.01
CA ALA A 191 11.77 11.29 -12.67
C ALA A 191 12.08 11.49 -11.17
N VAL A 192 11.59 12.58 -10.55
CA VAL A 192 11.76 12.83 -9.11
C VAL A 192 11.06 11.75 -8.27
N CYS A 193 9.85 11.34 -8.65
CA CYS A 193 9.12 10.27 -8.00
C CYS A 193 9.86 8.93 -8.11
N ALA A 194 10.30 8.57 -9.31
CA ALA A 194 11.03 7.33 -9.58
C ALA A 194 12.35 7.26 -8.80
N GLU A 195 13.13 8.34 -8.80
CA GLU A 195 14.38 8.43 -8.05
C GLU A 195 14.14 8.36 -6.54
N GLY A 196 13.12 9.06 -6.02
CA GLY A 196 12.74 8.99 -4.62
C GLY A 196 12.34 7.57 -4.19
N THR A 197 11.58 6.86 -5.03
CA THR A 197 11.19 5.46 -4.78
C THR A 197 12.41 4.55 -4.79
N HIS A 198 13.31 4.72 -5.75
CA HIS A 198 14.54 3.93 -5.83
C HIS A 198 15.41 4.11 -4.58
N ARG A 199 15.69 5.36 -4.20
CA ARG A 199 16.49 5.69 -3.01
C ARG A 199 15.85 5.20 -1.71
N LEU A 200 14.52 5.27 -1.60
CA LEU A 200 13.80 4.75 -0.44
C LEU A 200 13.98 3.23 -0.33
N ASN A 201 13.75 2.50 -1.42
CA ASN A 201 13.91 1.05 -1.46
C ASN A 201 15.35 0.62 -1.12
N GLU A 202 16.35 1.33 -1.65
CA GLU A 202 17.75 1.10 -1.31
C GLU A 202 18.03 1.34 0.18
N ALA A 203 17.53 2.44 0.74
CA ALA A 203 17.66 2.76 2.16
C ALA A 203 16.99 1.69 3.04
N MET A 204 15.78 1.25 2.70
CA MET A 204 15.05 0.20 3.41
C MET A 204 15.78 -1.15 3.35
N ALA A 205 16.35 -1.51 2.20
CA ALA A 205 17.13 -2.73 2.05
C ALA A 205 18.39 -2.69 2.94
N ARG A 206 19.15 -1.60 2.91
CA ARG A 206 20.33 -1.43 3.77
C ARG A 206 19.97 -1.42 5.26
N ALA A 207 18.90 -0.71 5.64
CA ALA A 207 18.42 -0.67 7.01
C ALA A 207 18.04 -2.08 7.50
N ARG A 208 17.40 -2.87 6.64
CA ARG A 208 17.09 -4.28 6.92
C ARG A 208 18.36 -5.12 7.11
N ASP A 209 19.37 -4.99 6.24
CA ASP A 209 20.63 -5.73 6.38
C ASP A 209 21.34 -5.42 7.71
N HIS A 210 21.26 -4.17 8.18
CA HIS A 210 21.75 -3.78 9.50
C HIS A 210 20.92 -4.40 10.63
N ALA A 211 19.59 -4.35 10.53
CA ALA A 211 18.69 -4.89 11.53
C ALA A 211 18.81 -6.43 11.66
N ASP A 212 18.89 -7.14 10.55
CA ASP A 212 19.07 -8.61 10.50
C ASP A 212 20.40 -9.04 11.15
N ALA A 213 21.39 -8.15 11.20
CA ALA A 213 22.67 -8.35 11.88
C ALA A 213 22.71 -7.80 13.32
N GLY A 214 21.56 -7.40 13.90
CA GLY A 214 21.46 -6.85 15.26
C GLY A 214 21.98 -5.42 15.42
N ARG A 215 22.32 -4.73 14.33
CA ARG A 215 22.87 -3.36 14.30
C ARG A 215 21.76 -2.32 14.15
N LEU A 216 20.90 -2.21 15.17
CA LEU A 216 19.67 -1.41 15.10
C LEU A 216 19.93 0.10 14.99
N GLU A 217 20.98 0.62 15.64
CA GLU A 217 21.35 2.05 15.55
C GLU A 217 21.81 2.40 14.14
N GLU A 218 22.57 1.53 13.49
CA GLU A 218 22.99 1.73 12.10
C GLU A 218 21.81 1.63 11.13
N ALA A 219 20.88 0.69 11.35
CA ALA A 219 19.63 0.60 10.58
C ALA A 219 18.83 1.91 10.68
N ARG A 220 18.70 2.46 11.89
CA ARG A 220 18.06 3.74 12.15
C ARG A 220 18.77 4.89 11.44
N ALA A 221 20.10 4.97 11.56
CA ALA A 221 20.91 6.02 10.96
C ALA A 221 20.80 6.05 9.42
N VAL A 222 20.64 4.89 8.77
CA VAL A 222 20.38 4.81 7.31
C VAL A 222 19.07 5.53 6.96
N MET A 223 17.99 5.24 7.69
CA MET A 223 16.67 5.83 7.42
C MET A 223 16.62 7.32 7.78
N GLU A 224 17.24 7.74 8.88
CA GLU A 224 17.34 9.15 9.26
C GLU A 224 18.11 9.97 8.21
N ARG A 225 19.19 9.39 7.65
CA ARG A 225 19.92 10.02 6.54
C ARG A 225 19.05 10.13 5.28
N PHE A 226 18.25 9.11 4.98
CA PHE A 226 17.30 9.18 3.88
C PHE A 226 16.26 10.28 4.11
N ILE A 227 15.64 10.35 5.30
CA ILE A 227 14.66 11.37 5.68
C ILE A 227 15.21 12.79 5.48
N ALA A 228 16.44 13.03 5.96
CA ALA A 228 17.11 14.32 5.84
C ALA A 228 17.42 14.72 4.38
N GLY A 229 17.66 13.73 3.52
CA GLY A 229 17.98 13.94 2.10
C GLY A 229 16.86 13.59 1.13
N SER A 230 15.64 13.36 1.62
CA SER A 230 14.50 12.92 0.80
C SER A 230 13.99 14.09 -0.03
N PRO A 231 13.91 13.94 -1.37
CA PRO A 231 13.42 15.00 -2.24
C PRO A 231 11.91 15.20 -2.12
N THR A 232 11.16 14.24 -1.54
CA THR A 232 9.70 14.33 -1.44
C THR A 232 9.22 14.15 -0.01
N ARG A 233 8.09 14.79 0.31
CA ARG A 233 7.42 14.65 1.60
C ARG A 233 6.85 13.25 1.79
N ASP A 234 6.35 12.65 0.72
CA ASP A 234 5.76 11.30 0.75
C ASP A 234 6.80 10.22 1.13
N HIS A 235 7.93 10.16 0.44
CA HIS A 235 8.97 9.16 0.77
C HIS A 235 9.55 9.41 2.17
N ARG A 236 9.63 10.68 2.61
CA ARG A 236 10.03 11.03 3.98
C ARG A 236 9.07 10.42 4.99
N TRP A 237 7.76 10.60 4.79
CA TRP A 237 6.74 10.03 5.66
C TRP A 237 6.78 8.50 5.67
N GLN A 238 6.95 7.84 4.51
CA GLN A 238 7.10 6.38 4.45
C GLN A 238 8.31 5.89 5.26
N ALA A 239 9.44 6.59 5.17
CA ALA A 239 10.63 6.30 5.96
C ALA A 239 10.41 6.50 7.48
N GLU A 240 9.67 7.53 7.87
CA GLU A 240 9.28 7.77 9.27
C GLU A 240 8.38 6.64 9.81
N GLN A 241 7.42 6.17 9.01
CA GLN A 241 6.57 5.01 9.37
C GLN A 241 7.38 3.74 9.53
N TYR A 242 8.36 3.50 8.65
CA TYR A 242 9.28 2.37 8.77
C TYR A 242 10.03 2.39 10.11
N LEU A 243 10.57 3.56 10.50
CA LEU A 243 11.26 3.73 11.78
C LEU A 243 10.34 3.49 12.98
N ALA A 244 9.12 4.05 12.96
CA ALA A 244 8.14 3.85 14.03
C ALA A 244 7.78 2.36 14.20
N GLY A 245 7.58 1.64 13.10
CA GLY A 245 7.27 0.21 13.11
C GLY A 245 8.46 -0.68 13.48
N ALA A 246 9.70 -0.26 13.25
CA ALA A 246 10.91 -0.96 13.67
C ALA A 246 11.15 -0.80 15.18
N GLY A 247 10.95 0.41 15.72
CA GLY A 247 11.08 0.69 17.15
C GLY A 247 10.09 -0.11 18.01
N ALA A 248 8.85 -0.26 17.54
CA ALA A 248 7.84 -1.07 18.22
C ALA A 248 8.20 -2.56 18.30
N ARG A 249 8.95 -3.10 17.33
CA ARG A 249 9.40 -4.50 17.31
C ARG A 249 10.63 -4.75 18.18
N GLY A 250 11.53 -3.78 18.30
CA GLY A 250 12.69 -3.87 19.19
C GLY A 250 12.31 -3.83 20.69
N ALA A 251 11.26 -3.10 21.05
CA ALA A 251 10.82 -2.96 22.45
C ALA A 251 10.11 -4.20 23.03
N GLY A 252 9.65 -5.12 22.18
CA GLY A 252 8.94 -6.35 22.60
C GLY A 252 9.83 -7.60 22.76
N GLY A 253 11.14 -7.47 22.49
CA GLY A 253 12.10 -8.58 22.51
C GLY A 253 13.22 -8.45 23.55
N ALA A 254 13.11 -7.48 24.45
CA ALA A 254 14.04 -7.27 25.58
C ALA A 254 13.45 -7.79 26.90
#